data_AF-A0A158GEX0-F1
#
_entry.id   AF-A0A158GEX0-F1
#
_cell.length_a   1.000
_cell.length_b   1.000
_cell.length_c   1.000
_cell.angle_alpha   90.00
_cell.angle_beta   90.00
_cell.angle_gamma   90.00
#
_symmetry.space_group_name_H-M   'P 1'
#
loop_
_entity.id
_entity.type
_entity.pdbx_description
1 polymer ?
#
loop_
_entity_poly.entity_id
_entity_poly.type
_entity_poly.pdbx_seq_one_letter_code
_entity_poly.pdbx_strand_id
1 'polypeptide(L)'
;MSITRHTDSVTSLSEVRPAAADHLNSQPGAAPKAGLADLPPLTARGRRFVLVTASAACSLTVLDANVVAVSLPAIARSFHATFADVEWVVSAYMVAFASCLLAAGGLADRIGRKKTLMLGLAVFSLASLGCGLAPSMFILNVARAAKGFGAAMFLTSALAVIAHTFHEGQERARAWAVWGTCMGLATTAAPLIGGAITQWIGWRWIFLLNLPVCAVLAVCVKTGIRDSFNPNAGAVDVLGSVLFGAGLSLGIWGLIGAPGDGWESMPTVLRFAGCVLLLAGFVQVERLKQHPMIDLALFRQPRFVAAVLAMFGYAACAQVMMTFLPLYLQNAFGLSSIAAGLGMLPFAIAMIVGPHAGSALGTRIRSHSVLTTGLLLIGAGNLATAFVAGDARYLLVAIGMLLTGLGAGILNGDTQKAIMACVPTNRTGMASGISTTTRFTAIVTSVGVLGAVLAARTRVGLDSSAAAISGSGVRLGADFLSSVLAGDVVQATAHLPPEARMAIEHAARVSFAGGFASALCVAGVLAMVIAAGVWILSSRREGPDARRTG
;
A
#
# COMPACT_ATOMS: atom_id res chain seq x y z
N MET A 1 49.40 26.41 39.58
CA MET A 1 49.12 27.70 40.24
C MET A 1 50.47 28.31 40.60
N SER A 2 50.81 29.50 40.06
CA SER A 2 52.10 30.26 40.07
C SER A 2 53.28 29.60 39.32
N ILE A 3 53.86 30.06 38.19
CA ILE A 3 54.28 31.40 37.66
C ILE A 3 55.31 32.05 38.63
N THR A 4 56.60 32.30 38.30
CA THR A 4 57.20 33.11 37.21
C THR A 4 58.74 32.97 37.19
N ARG A 5 59.41 33.09 36.02
CA ARG A 5 60.79 33.61 35.82
C ARG A 5 60.82 34.32 34.45
N HIS A 6 61.00 35.65 34.43
CA HIS A 6 62.24 36.40 34.14
C HIS A 6 62.55 36.52 32.62
N THR A 7 62.33 37.71 32.01
CA THR A 7 63.36 38.70 31.55
C THR A 7 64.13 38.24 30.30
N ASP A 8 64.44 39.01 29.25
CA ASP A 8 64.45 40.46 29.00
C ASP A 8 64.60 40.73 27.49
N SER A 9 64.07 41.90 27.08
CA SER A 9 64.58 42.93 26.15
C SER A 9 65.22 42.58 24.77
N VAL A 10 64.67 43.12 23.66
CA VAL A 10 65.17 44.30 22.87
C VAL A 10 66.29 43.91 21.89
N THR A 11 66.25 44.16 20.57
CA THR A 11 66.40 45.47 19.90
C THR A 11 66.23 45.34 18.37
N SER A 12 65.46 46.26 17.76
CA SER A 12 65.75 47.09 16.54
C SER A 12 66.20 46.41 15.22
N LEU A 13 65.78 46.76 13.99
CA LEU A 13 65.53 48.07 13.37
C LEU A 13 64.78 47.86 12.02
N SER A 14 63.95 48.86 11.69
CA SER A 14 63.55 49.37 10.37
C SER A 14 63.94 48.62 9.07
N GLU A 15 62.97 48.43 8.16
CA GLU A 15 62.84 49.25 6.92
C GLU A 15 61.73 48.75 5.96
N VAL A 16 60.92 49.73 5.50
CA VAL A 16 60.44 49.94 4.12
C VAL A 16 59.49 48.91 3.48
N ARG A 17 58.21 49.32 3.30
CA ARG A 17 57.34 48.84 2.22
C ARG A 17 57.84 49.39 0.88
N PRO A 18 57.73 48.59 -0.20
CA PRO A 18 56.97 49.08 -1.33
C PRO A 18 55.94 48.07 -1.86
N ALA A 19 55.04 48.62 -2.65
CA ALA A 19 53.86 47.97 -3.22
C ALA A 19 54.17 47.13 -4.46
N ALA A 20 53.21 46.26 -4.77
CA ALA A 20 52.81 45.81 -6.10
C ALA A 20 53.78 44.91 -6.90
N ALA A 21 53.47 43.61 -6.90
CA ALA A 21 53.35 42.80 -8.12
C ALA A 21 52.87 41.39 -7.74
N ASP A 22 51.57 41.15 -7.76
CA ASP A 22 51.06 39.79 -7.90
C ASP A 22 49.84 39.84 -8.84
N HIS A 23 50.16 40.04 -10.11
CA HIS A 23 49.22 39.87 -11.22
C HIS A 23 49.38 38.45 -11.77
N LEU A 24 48.22 37.80 -11.94
CA LEU A 24 47.95 36.65 -12.82
C LEU A 24 48.08 35.25 -12.18
N ASN A 25 47.10 34.92 -11.33
CA ASN A 25 46.46 33.61 -11.42
C ASN A 25 44.93 33.74 -11.31
N SER A 26 44.33 34.37 -12.32
CA SER A 26 42.88 34.42 -12.50
C SER A 26 42.38 33.07 -13.03
N GLN A 27 42.10 32.13 -12.13
CA GLN A 27 41.05 31.15 -12.42
C GLN A 27 39.71 31.89 -12.33
N PRO A 28 38.81 31.78 -13.33
CA PRO A 28 37.49 32.38 -13.24
C PRO A 28 36.77 31.74 -12.06
N GLY A 29 36.49 32.55 -11.04
CA GLY A 29 35.83 32.14 -9.82
C GLY A 29 34.54 31.41 -10.15
N ALA A 30 34.52 30.10 -9.90
CA ALA A 30 33.27 29.40 -9.67
C ALA A 30 32.59 30.11 -8.51
N ALA A 31 31.48 30.80 -8.78
CA ALA A 31 30.63 31.38 -7.76
C ALA A 31 30.45 30.35 -6.63
N PRO A 32 30.56 30.74 -5.35
CA PRO A 32 30.27 29.83 -4.26
C PRO A 32 28.88 29.25 -4.51
N LYS A 33 28.77 27.94 -4.72
CA LYS A 33 27.47 27.27 -4.68
C LYS A 33 26.94 27.53 -3.28
N ALA A 34 26.04 28.50 -3.14
CA ALA A 34 25.36 28.81 -1.89
C ALA A 34 24.91 27.47 -1.30
N GLY A 35 25.53 27.11 -0.17
CA GLY A 35 25.26 25.84 0.47
C GLY A 35 23.78 25.82 0.86
N LEU A 36 23.12 24.68 0.68
CA LEU A 36 21.75 24.47 1.16
C LEU A 36 21.54 24.77 2.66
N ALA A 37 22.64 24.96 3.41
CA ALA A 37 22.67 25.41 4.78
C ALA A 37 22.24 26.88 5.00
N ASP A 38 22.25 27.73 3.97
CA ASP A 38 21.98 29.18 4.11
C ASP A 38 20.52 29.60 3.82
N LEU A 39 19.62 28.64 3.58
CA LEU A 39 18.22 28.97 3.34
C LEU A 39 17.47 29.25 4.65
N PRO A 40 16.84 30.43 4.83
CA PRO A 40 16.15 30.77 6.08
C PRO A 40 15.08 29.72 6.41
N PRO A 41 14.89 29.34 7.68
CA PRO A 41 13.95 28.28 8.07
C PRO A 41 12.53 28.57 7.52
N LEU A 42 11.82 27.51 7.12
CA LEU A 42 10.48 27.64 6.56
C LEU A 42 9.55 28.32 7.57
N THR A 43 8.76 29.30 7.10
CA THR A 43 7.69 29.90 7.91
C THR A 43 6.66 28.84 8.31
N ALA A 44 5.91 29.07 9.39
CA ALA A 44 4.87 28.14 9.83
C ALA A 44 3.83 27.83 8.72
N ARG A 45 3.52 28.83 7.88
CA ARG A 45 2.66 28.69 6.70
C ARG A 45 3.31 27.79 5.63
N GLY A 46 4.61 27.95 5.38
CA GLY A 46 5.38 27.08 4.48
C GLY A 46 5.43 25.63 4.95
N ARG A 47 5.66 25.39 6.25
CA ARG A 47 5.67 24.03 6.83
C ARG A 47 4.31 23.33 6.68
N ARG A 48 3.21 24.04 6.93
CA ARG A 48 1.85 23.52 6.72
C ARG A 48 1.57 23.21 5.25
N PHE A 49 2.01 24.08 4.35
CA PHE A 49 1.85 23.86 2.91
C PHE A 49 2.60 22.62 2.42
N VAL A 50 3.84 22.41 2.88
CA VAL A 50 4.62 21.19 2.60
C VAL A 50 3.90 19.95 3.11
N LEU A 51 3.38 19.99 4.35
CA LEU A 51 2.65 18.88 4.95
C LEU A 51 1.41 18.53 4.12
N VAL A 52 0.55 19.50 3.81
CA VAL A 52 -0.66 19.27 3.02
C VAL A 52 -0.31 18.74 1.63
N THR A 53 0.71 19.28 0.98
CA THR A 53 1.14 18.84 -0.35
C THR A 53 1.65 17.39 -0.33
N ALA A 54 2.52 17.05 0.62
CA ALA A 54 3.07 15.70 0.75
C ALA A 54 1.98 14.68 1.16
N SER A 55 1.09 15.06 2.09
CA SER A 55 -0.05 14.25 2.49
C SER A 55 -1.04 14.05 1.36
N ALA A 56 -1.31 15.07 0.53
CA ALA A 56 -2.16 14.96 -0.65
C ALA A 56 -1.56 14.05 -1.71
N ALA A 57 -0.24 14.11 -1.94
CA ALA A 57 0.45 13.16 -2.80
C ALA A 57 0.30 11.72 -2.29
N CYS A 58 0.53 11.46 -1.00
CA CYS A 58 0.32 10.12 -0.43
C CYS A 58 -1.15 9.65 -0.58
N SER A 59 -2.09 10.58 -0.35
CA SER A 59 -3.52 10.30 -0.44
C SER A 59 -3.95 9.93 -1.86
N LEU A 60 -3.31 10.50 -2.88
CA LEU A 60 -3.53 10.14 -4.28
C LEU A 60 -3.23 8.65 -4.54
N THR A 61 -2.16 8.10 -3.97
CA THR A 61 -1.84 6.66 -4.07
C THR A 61 -2.97 5.79 -3.52
N VAL A 62 -3.51 6.17 -2.37
CA VAL A 62 -4.59 5.42 -1.70
C VAL A 62 -5.89 5.54 -2.46
N LEU A 63 -6.22 6.76 -2.91
CA LEU A 63 -7.40 7.00 -3.72
C LEU A 63 -7.35 6.15 -4.99
N ASP A 64 -6.25 6.22 -5.76
CA ASP A 64 -6.08 5.46 -7.00
C ASP A 64 -6.12 3.94 -6.80
N ALA A 65 -5.50 3.45 -5.73
CA ALA A 65 -5.49 2.02 -5.42
C ALA A 65 -6.90 1.47 -5.14
N ASN A 66 -7.78 2.25 -4.50
CA ASN A 66 -9.10 1.78 -4.05
C ASN A 66 -10.24 2.14 -5.01
N VAL A 67 -10.16 3.29 -5.69
CA VAL A 67 -11.23 3.77 -6.60
C VAL A 67 -11.45 2.82 -7.78
N VAL A 68 -10.38 2.12 -8.20
CA VAL A 68 -10.42 1.13 -9.28
C VAL A 68 -11.25 -0.09 -8.90
N ALA A 69 -11.25 -0.50 -7.62
CA ALA A 69 -11.95 -1.70 -7.17
C ALA A 69 -13.46 -1.65 -7.46
N VAL A 70 -14.11 -0.51 -7.22
CA VAL A 70 -15.54 -0.31 -7.51
C VAL A 70 -15.84 -0.37 -9.02
N SER A 71 -14.82 -0.15 -9.84
CA SER A 71 -14.92 0.02 -11.28
C SER A 71 -14.49 -1.21 -12.06
N LEU A 72 -13.92 -2.20 -11.37
CA LEU A 72 -13.50 -3.48 -11.94
C LEU A 72 -14.61 -4.14 -12.78
N PRO A 73 -15.89 -4.20 -12.33
CA PRO A 73 -16.95 -4.76 -13.16
C PRO A 73 -17.20 -3.98 -14.45
N ALA A 74 -17.06 -2.65 -14.44
CA ALA A 74 -17.24 -1.84 -15.64
C ALA A 74 -16.08 -2.00 -16.63
N ILE A 75 -14.85 -2.15 -16.11
CA ILE A 75 -13.64 -2.45 -16.91
C ILE A 75 -13.79 -3.82 -17.57
N ALA A 76 -14.22 -4.83 -16.79
CA ALA A 76 -14.46 -6.17 -17.28
C ALA A 76 -15.41 -6.20 -18.48
N ARG A 77 -16.59 -5.58 -18.31
CA ARG A 77 -17.62 -5.46 -19.37
C ARG A 77 -17.10 -4.78 -20.63
N SER A 78 -16.27 -3.76 -20.48
CA SER A 78 -15.78 -2.96 -21.61
C SER A 78 -14.76 -3.70 -22.47
N PHE A 79 -14.02 -4.65 -21.90
CA PHE A 79 -12.99 -5.41 -22.60
C PHE A 79 -13.37 -6.88 -22.83
N HIS A 80 -14.56 -7.30 -22.40
CA HIS A 80 -14.94 -8.72 -22.28
C HIS A 80 -13.84 -9.53 -21.57
N ALA A 81 -13.26 -8.92 -20.54
CA ALA A 81 -12.07 -9.42 -19.87
C ALA A 81 -12.44 -10.54 -18.90
N THR A 82 -11.51 -11.49 -18.74
CA THR A 82 -11.70 -12.57 -17.78
C THR A 82 -11.55 -12.09 -16.34
N PHE A 83 -11.99 -12.88 -15.38
CA PHE A 83 -11.76 -12.55 -13.97
C PHE A 83 -10.26 -12.40 -13.64
N ALA A 84 -9.41 -13.28 -14.16
CA ALA A 84 -7.97 -13.18 -13.98
C ALA A 84 -7.41 -11.87 -14.55
N ASP A 85 -7.92 -11.45 -15.71
CA ASP A 85 -7.54 -10.18 -16.33
C ASP A 85 -7.88 -8.97 -15.44
N VAL A 86 -9.06 -8.99 -14.82
CA VAL A 86 -9.53 -7.94 -13.90
C VAL A 86 -8.71 -7.90 -12.62
N GLU A 87 -8.33 -9.06 -12.08
CA GLU A 87 -7.42 -9.13 -10.93
C GLU A 87 -6.04 -8.56 -11.24
N TRP A 88 -5.56 -8.75 -12.48
CA TRP A 88 -4.29 -8.16 -12.93
C TRP A 88 -4.32 -6.63 -12.98
N VAL A 89 -5.47 -5.98 -13.19
CA VAL A 89 -5.57 -4.51 -13.19
C VAL A 89 -5.19 -3.91 -11.82
N VAL A 90 -5.60 -4.56 -10.73
CA VAL A 90 -5.21 -4.18 -9.37
C VAL A 90 -3.79 -4.64 -9.07
N SER A 91 -3.49 -5.89 -9.43
CA SER A 91 -2.26 -6.54 -9.04
C SER A 91 -1.03 -5.98 -9.74
N ALA A 92 -1.09 -5.69 -11.05
CA ALA A 92 0.03 -5.13 -11.80
C ALA A 92 0.54 -3.81 -11.19
N TYR A 93 -0.40 -2.96 -10.76
CA TYR A 93 -0.07 -1.74 -10.02
C TYR A 93 0.59 -2.05 -8.68
N MET A 94 -0.01 -2.93 -7.87
CA MET A 94 0.48 -3.20 -6.53
C MET A 94 1.82 -3.94 -6.52
N VAL A 95 2.07 -4.84 -7.47
CA VAL A 95 3.35 -5.55 -7.67
C VAL A 95 4.45 -4.54 -7.98
N ALA A 96 4.25 -3.71 -8.99
CA ALA A 96 5.23 -2.70 -9.38
C ALA A 96 5.46 -1.70 -8.25
N PHE A 97 4.38 -1.29 -7.57
CA PHE A 97 4.44 -0.39 -6.44
C PHE A 97 5.24 -0.98 -5.25
N ALA A 98 4.94 -2.21 -4.83
CA ALA A 98 5.59 -2.84 -3.69
C ALA A 98 7.06 -3.20 -3.98
N SER A 99 7.34 -3.71 -5.18
CA SER A 99 8.71 -4.09 -5.60
C SER A 99 9.65 -2.89 -5.73
N CYS A 100 9.13 -1.75 -6.20
CA CYS A 100 9.94 -0.55 -6.40
C CYS A 100 9.97 0.38 -5.19
N LEU A 101 9.21 0.11 -4.12
CA LEU A 101 9.09 0.99 -2.96
C LEU A 101 10.44 1.21 -2.25
N LEU A 102 11.19 0.15 -1.93
CA LEU A 102 12.49 0.31 -1.28
C LEU A 102 13.52 0.98 -2.19
N ALA A 103 13.57 0.57 -3.46
CA ALA A 103 14.46 1.16 -4.47
C ALA A 103 14.22 2.66 -4.63
N ALA A 104 12.95 3.07 -4.70
CA ALA A 104 12.53 4.45 -4.80
C ALA A 104 12.96 5.29 -3.60
N GLY A 105 12.91 4.74 -2.39
CA GLY A 105 13.39 5.41 -1.18
C GLY A 105 14.89 5.72 -1.24
N GLY A 106 15.70 4.73 -1.62
CA GLY A 106 17.14 4.92 -1.80
C GLY A 106 17.48 5.93 -2.92
N LEU A 107 16.70 5.92 -4.01
CA LEU A 107 16.84 6.91 -5.07
C LEU A 107 16.51 8.33 -4.56
N ALA A 108 15.43 8.49 -3.78
CA ALA A 108 14.98 9.77 -3.22
C ALA A 108 16.04 10.43 -2.33
N ASP A 109 16.76 9.65 -1.55
CA ASP A 109 17.83 10.17 -0.68
C ASP A 109 19.06 10.65 -1.46
N ARG A 110 19.30 10.09 -2.67
CA ARG A 110 20.48 10.42 -3.51
C ARG A 110 20.23 11.55 -4.50
N ILE A 111 19.20 11.45 -5.34
CA ILE A 111 18.93 12.47 -6.37
C ILE A 111 18.18 13.69 -5.81
N GLY A 112 17.69 13.57 -4.57
CA GLY A 112 16.92 14.59 -3.87
C GLY A 112 15.44 14.26 -3.86
N ARG A 113 14.81 14.55 -2.71
CA ARG A 113 13.42 14.18 -2.42
C ARG A 113 12.43 14.93 -3.32
N LYS A 114 12.68 16.22 -3.58
CA LYS A 114 11.85 17.03 -4.47
C LYS A 114 11.86 16.50 -5.92
N LYS A 115 13.04 16.21 -6.46
CA LYS A 115 13.19 15.72 -7.84
C LYS A 115 12.52 14.35 -8.03
N THR A 116 12.73 13.44 -7.09
CA THR A 116 12.12 12.10 -7.13
C THR A 116 10.60 12.18 -7.01
N LEU A 117 10.09 13.09 -6.19
CA LEU A 117 8.65 13.33 -6.05
C LEU A 117 8.03 13.91 -7.33
N MET A 118 8.68 14.87 -7.98
CA MET A 118 8.22 15.40 -9.27
C MET A 118 8.29 14.36 -10.40
N LEU A 119 9.38 13.57 -10.46
CA LEU A 119 9.54 12.51 -11.46
C LEU A 119 8.48 11.41 -11.26
N GLY A 120 8.23 11.01 -10.02
CA GLY A 120 7.17 10.06 -9.68
C GLY A 120 5.79 10.56 -10.10
N LEU A 121 5.46 11.84 -9.84
CA LEU A 121 4.20 12.44 -10.29
C LEU A 121 4.08 12.50 -11.82
N ALA A 122 5.17 12.79 -12.54
CA ALA A 122 5.19 12.81 -13.99
C ALA A 122 4.94 11.42 -14.57
N VAL A 123 5.66 10.39 -14.08
CA VAL A 123 5.47 9.00 -14.49
C VAL A 123 4.05 8.53 -14.19
N PHE A 124 3.55 8.81 -12.98
CA PHE A 124 2.18 8.45 -12.59
C PHE A 124 1.14 9.12 -13.48
N SER A 125 1.30 10.40 -13.81
CA SER A 125 0.37 11.14 -14.68
C SER A 125 0.35 10.58 -16.12
N LEU A 126 1.53 10.36 -16.71
CA LEU A 126 1.66 9.77 -18.05
C LEU A 126 1.11 8.34 -18.11
N ALA A 127 1.42 7.52 -17.10
CA ALA A 127 0.89 6.18 -16.99
C ALA A 127 -0.64 6.19 -16.77
N SER A 128 -1.16 7.18 -16.05
CA SER A 128 -2.62 7.35 -15.87
C SER A 128 -3.33 7.75 -17.17
N LEU A 129 -2.68 8.56 -18.01
CA LEU A 129 -3.16 8.84 -19.36
C LEU A 129 -3.19 7.55 -20.19
N GLY A 130 -2.13 6.74 -20.11
CA GLY A 130 -2.07 5.41 -20.72
C GLY A 130 -3.20 4.49 -20.27
N CYS A 131 -3.55 4.49 -18.98
CA CYS A 131 -4.69 3.72 -18.45
C CYS A 131 -6.03 4.22 -19.00
N GLY A 132 -6.24 5.54 -19.06
CA GLY A 132 -7.48 6.12 -19.58
C GLY A 132 -7.66 5.96 -21.10
N LEU A 133 -6.56 5.85 -21.84
CA LEU A 133 -6.56 5.65 -23.30
C LEU A 133 -6.33 4.18 -23.71
N ALA A 134 -6.21 3.25 -22.77
CA ALA A 134 -5.88 1.86 -23.06
C ALA A 134 -6.88 1.20 -24.03
N PRO A 135 -6.44 0.71 -25.20
CA PRO A 135 -7.33 0.04 -26.16
C PRO A 135 -7.50 -1.46 -25.85
N SER A 136 -6.67 -2.02 -24.97
CA SER A 136 -6.72 -3.42 -24.57
C SER A 136 -6.33 -3.61 -23.10
N MET A 137 -6.71 -4.76 -22.55
CA MET A 137 -6.41 -5.15 -21.16
C MET A 137 -4.91 -5.26 -20.90
N PHE A 138 -4.14 -5.78 -21.87
CA PHE A 138 -2.68 -5.83 -21.78
C PHE A 138 -2.06 -4.43 -21.62
N ILE A 139 -2.47 -3.47 -22.46
CA ILE A 139 -1.96 -2.09 -22.38
C ILE A 139 -2.38 -1.43 -21.06
N LEU A 140 -3.61 -1.70 -20.60
CA LEU A 140 -4.08 -1.23 -19.30
C LEU A 140 -3.16 -1.75 -18.17
N ASN A 141 -2.83 -3.05 -18.16
CA ASN A 141 -1.96 -3.64 -17.14
C ASN A 141 -0.53 -3.10 -17.17
N VAL A 142 0.04 -2.93 -18.37
CA VAL A 142 1.38 -2.32 -18.52
C VAL A 142 1.38 -0.88 -18.01
N ALA A 143 0.35 -0.11 -18.36
CA ALA A 143 0.19 1.25 -17.86
C ALA A 143 -0.02 1.27 -16.33
N ARG A 144 -0.77 0.31 -15.76
CA ARG A 144 -0.94 0.16 -14.30
C ARG A 144 0.37 -0.17 -13.60
N ALA A 145 1.20 -1.04 -14.18
CA ALA A 145 2.53 -1.33 -13.65
C ALA A 145 3.44 -0.09 -13.65
N ALA A 146 3.49 0.64 -14.77
CA ALA A 146 4.23 1.91 -14.85
C ALA A 146 3.70 2.96 -13.84
N LYS A 147 2.39 2.98 -13.62
CA LYS A 147 1.75 3.83 -12.63
C LYS A 147 2.14 3.47 -11.20
N GLY A 148 2.23 2.18 -10.88
CA GLY A 148 2.72 1.68 -9.60
C GLY A 148 4.15 2.12 -9.31
N PHE A 149 5.03 2.08 -10.32
CA PHE A 149 6.39 2.60 -10.22
C PHE A 149 6.43 4.09 -9.87
N GLY A 150 5.66 4.92 -10.59
CA GLY A 150 5.55 6.35 -10.28
C GLY A 150 5.00 6.63 -8.87
N ALA A 151 4.02 5.85 -8.43
CA ALA A 151 3.46 5.92 -7.08
C ALA A 151 4.47 5.59 -5.98
N ALA A 152 5.31 4.58 -6.18
CA ALA A 152 6.37 4.23 -5.24
C ALA A 152 7.37 5.39 -5.06
N MET A 153 7.76 6.04 -6.17
CA MET A 153 8.67 7.18 -6.18
C MET A 153 8.15 8.38 -5.39
N PHE A 154 6.93 8.83 -5.70
CA PHE A 154 6.42 10.03 -5.02
C PHE A 154 6.00 9.75 -3.58
N LEU A 155 5.52 8.54 -3.26
CA LEU A 155 5.10 8.20 -1.89
C LEU A 155 6.29 8.20 -0.93
N THR A 156 7.36 7.48 -1.28
CA THR A 156 8.57 7.38 -0.45
C THR A 156 9.21 8.74 -0.25
N SER A 157 9.30 9.52 -1.33
CA SER A 157 9.78 10.90 -1.30
C SER A 157 8.91 11.80 -0.41
N ALA A 158 7.58 11.67 -0.47
CA ALA A 158 6.65 12.48 0.31
C ALA A 158 6.80 12.20 1.81
N LEU A 159 6.88 10.92 2.19
CA LEU A 159 7.12 10.51 3.57
C LEU A 159 8.47 11.04 4.08
N ALA A 160 9.52 10.97 3.24
CA ALA A 160 10.83 11.49 3.57
C ALA A 160 10.84 13.03 3.72
N VAL A 161 10.07 13.76 2.91
CA VAL A 161 9.91 15.23 3.05
C VAL A 161 9.21 15.59 4.36
N ILE A 162 8.15 14.85 4.74
CA ILE A 162 7.46 15.05 6.02
C ILE A 162 8.43 14.77 7.17
N ALA A 163 9.13 13.63 7.14
CA ALA A 163 10.11 13.28 8.16
C ALA A 163 11.24 14.31 8.28
N HIS A 164 11.70 14.88 7.16
CA HIS A 164 12.71 15.94 7.17
C HIS A 164 12.19 17.26 7.74
N THR A 165 10.93 17.62 7.45
CA THR A 165 10.44 18.97 7.78
C THR A 165 10.03 19.07 9.26
N PHE A 166 9.74 17.92 9.89
CA PHE A 166 9.25 17.82 11.27
C PHE A 166 10.20 16.94 12.09
N HIS A 167 11.25 17.58 12.62
CA HIS A 167 12.43 16.90 13.13
C HIS A 167 12.20 16.10 14.43
N GLU A 168 11.37 16.55 15.40
CA GLU A 168 11.14 15.75 16.63
C GLU A 168 9.92 16.19 17.47
N GLY A 169 9.54 15.33 18.44
CA GLY A 169 8.55 15.65 19.47
C GLY A 169 7.09 15.74 19.02
N GLN A 170 6.34 16.64 19.67
CA GLN A 170 4.90 16.82 19.47
C GLN A 170 4.54 17.29 18.04
N GLU A 171 5.43 18.05 17.39
CA GLU A 171 5.22 18.50 16.01
C GLU A 171 5.24 17.35 15.01
N ARG A 172 6.16 16.38 15.17
CA ARG A 172 6.22 15.19 14.33
C ARG A 172 4.96 14.34 14.49
N ALA A 173 4.50 14.14 15.72
CA ALA A 173 3.26 13.40 16.00
C ALA A 173 2.05 14.08 15.34
N ARG A 174 1.93 15.41 15.42
CA ARG A 174 0.85 16.17 14.75
C ARG A 174 0.93 16.06 13.22
N ALA A 175 2.13 16.10 12.63
CA ALA A 175 2.30 15.95 11.20
C ALA A 175 1.84 14.57 10.70
N TRP A 176 2.24 13.51 11.40
CA TRP A 176 1.78 12.15 11.10
C TRP A 176 0.29 11.95 11.34
N ALA A 177 -0.29 12.64 12.32
CA ALA A 177 -1.74 12.64 12.54
C ALA A 177 -2.48 13.24 11.33
N VAL A 178 -2.05 14.43 10.85
CA VAL A 178 -2.64 15.06 9.65
C VAL A 178 -2.48 14.16 8.42
N TRP A 179 -1.30 13.59 8.21
CA TRP A 179 -1.08 12.63 7.14
C TRP A 179 -2.03 11.43 7.24
N GLY A 180 -2.16 10.82 8.42
CA GLY A 180 -3.07 9.71 8.66
C GLY A 180 -4.53 10.08 8.40
N THR A 181 -4.97 11.29 8.78
CA THR A 181 -6.31 11.80 8.46
C THR A 181 -6.53 11.93 6.97
N CYS A 182 -5.57 12.48 6.21
CA CYS A 182 -5.68 12.58 4.75
C CYS A 182 -5.78 11.19 4.10
N MET A 183 -4.95 10.23 4.54
CA MET A 183 -4.97 8.85 4.06
C MET A 183 -6.31 8.17 4.38
N GLY A 184 -6.83 8.35 5.60
CA GLY A 184 -8.15 7.82 6.00
C GLY A 184 -9.29 8.43 5.19
N LEU A 185 -9.27 9.75 4.96
CA LEU A 185 -10.27 10.43 4.14
C LEU A 185 -10.23 9.92 2.69
N ALA A 186 -9.05 9.76 2.10
CA ALA A 186 -8.90 9.21 0.74
C ALA A 186 -9.40 7.76 0.67
N THR A 187 -9.10 6.96 1.68
CA THR A 187 -9.56 5.58 1.83
C THR A 187 -11.09 5.49 1.85
N THR A 188 -11.74 6.36 2.63
CA THR A 188 -13.20 6.42 2.78
C THR A 188 -13.90 7.02 1.55
N ALA A 189 -13.30 8.04 0.93
CA ALA A 189 -13.89 8.71 -0.23
C ALA A 189 -13.74 7.89 -1.52
N ALA A 190 -12.76 6.99 -1.59
CA ALA A 190 -12.44 6.26 -2.82
C ALA A 190 -13.63 5.47 -3.40
N PRO A 191 -14.40 4.69 -2.62
CA PRO A 191 -15.54 3.96 -3.19
C PRO A 191 -16.66 4.86 -3.70
N LEU A 192 -16.94 5.97 -3.00
CA LEU A 192 -17.98 6.93 -3.42
C LEU A 192 -17.57 7.65 -4.70
N ILE A 193 -16.33 8.16 -4.75
CA ILE A 193 -15.80 8.86 -5.93
C ILE A 193 -15.74 7.90 -7.12
N GLY A 194 -15.25 6.67 -6.91
CA GLY A 194 -15.16 5.66 -7.96
C GLY A 194 -16.52 5.23 -8.48
N GLY A 195 -17.48 5.01 -7.58
CA GLY A 195 -18.85 4.69 -7.94
C GLY A 195 -19.53 5.79 -8.76
N ALA A 196 -19.39 7.05 -8.34
CA ALA A 196 -19.97 8.19 -9.04
C ALA A 196 -19.35 8.41 -10.43
N ILE A 197 -18.00 8.38 -10.54
CA ILE A 197 -17.31 8.56 -11.82
C ILE A 197 -17.65 7.42 -12.78
N THR A 198 -17.56 6.16 -12.34
CA THR A 198 -17.85 5.00 -13.18
C THR A 198 -19.28 4.99 -13.68
N GLN A 199 -20.24 5.39 -12.84
CA GLN A 199 -21.65 5.37 -13.21
C GLN A 199 -22.05 6.49 -14.18
N TRP A 200 -21.51 7.71 -14.03
CA TRP A 200 -21.97 8.87 -14.82
C TRP A 200 -21.08 9.23 -16.00
N ILE A 201 -19.77 9.09 -15.87
CA ILE A 201 -18.79 9.56 -16.87
C ILE A 201 -18.07 8.38 -17.53
N GLY A 202 -18.00 7.24 -16.83
CA GLY A 202 -17.37 6.01 -17.28
C GLY A 202 -16.03 5.74 -16.59
N TRP A 203 -15.64 4.46 -16.54
CA TRP A 203 -14.47 3.99 -15.77
C TRP A 203 -13.14 4.61 -16.21
N ARG A 204 -13.00 5.02 -17.47
CA ARG A 204 -11.75 5.62 -17.99
C ARG A 204 -11.39 6.92 -17.28
N TRP A 205 -12.41 7.68 -16.85
CA TRP A 205 -12.24 8.96 -16.16
C TRP A 205 -11.65 8.83 -14.76
N ILE A 206 -11.74 7.67 -14.15
CA ILE A 206 -11.07 7.39 -12.87
C ILE A 206 -9.55 7.50 -13.02
N PHE A 207 -9.03 7.08 -14.17
CA PHE A 207 -7.62 7.28 -14.48
C PHE A 207 -7.36 8.71 -14.94
N LEU A 208 -8.20 9.28 -15.80
CA LEU A 208 -7.96 10.62 -16.36
C LEU A 208 -8.04 11.74 -15.32
N LEU A 209 -8.85 11.60 -14.28
CA LEU A 209 -8.96 12.57 -13.18
C LEU A 209 -7.64 12.75 -12.42
N ASN A 210 -6.74 11.76 -12.46
CA ASN A 210 -5.43 11.90 -11.85
C ASN A 210 -4.55 12.94 -12.56
N LEU A 211 -4.75 13.22 -13.85
CA LEU A 211 -3.93 14.19 -14.59
C LEU A 211 -4.02 15.61 -14.00
N PRO A 212 -5.22 16.21 -13.84
CA PRO A 212 -5.32 17.54 -13.23
C PRO A 212 -4.84 17.53 -11.77
N VAL A 213 -5.10 16.46 -11.01
CA VAL A 213 -4.63 16.34 -9.62
C VAL A 213 -3.09 16.29 -9.55
N CYS A 214 -2.45 15.50 -10.41
CA CYS A 214 -0.99 15.44 -10.53
C CYS A 214 -0.39 16.77 -10.97
N ALA A 215 -1.05 17.50 -11.89
CA ALA A 215 -0.59 18.82 -12.31
C ALA A 215 -0.61 19.83 -11.16
N VAL A 216 -1.71 19.89 -10.39
CA VAL A 216 -1.82 20.74 -9.20
C VAL A 216 -0.77 20.36 -8.16
N LEU A 217 -0.61 19.07 -7.87
CA LEU A 217 0.41 18.59 -6.94
C LEU A 217 1.82 18.92 -7.43
N ALA A 218 2.12 18.76 -8.72
CA ALA A 218 3.43 19.10 -9.27
C ALA A 218 3.74 20.61 -9.11
N VAL A 219 2.75 21.48 -9.30
CA VAL A 219 2.88 22.92 -9.04
C VAL A 219 3.13 23.18 -7.55
N CYS A 220 2.33 22.59 -6.65
CA CYS A 220 2.51 22.73 -5.20
C CYS A 220 3.88 22.22 -4.72
N VAL A 221 4.38 21.14 -5.31
CA VAL A 221 5.70 20.58 -5.00
C VAL A 221 6.80 21.51 -5.49
N LYS A 222 6.67 22.02 -6.72
CA LYS A 222 7.65 22.94 -7.30
C LYS A 222 7.79 24.22 -6.46
N THR A 223 6.69 24.77 -5.96
CA THR A 223 6.65 26.03 -5.21
C THR A 223 6.90 25.86 -3.71
N GLY A 224 6.41 24.77 -3.11
CA GLY A 224 6.41 24.58 -1.65
C GLY A 224 7.56 23.75 -1.10
N ILE A 225 8.03 22.75 -1.83
CA ILE A 225 9.04 21.82 -1.35
C ILE A 225 10.43 22.32 -1.76
N ARG A 226 11.32 22.48 -0.77
CA ARG A 226 12.73 22.80 -1.00
C ARG A 226 13.52 21.56 -1.38
N ASP A 227 14.60 21.75 -2.14
CA ASP A 227 15.53 20.66 -2.42
C ASP A 227 16.11 20.16 -1.10
N SER A 228 15.99 18.86 -0.87
CA SER A 228 16.54 18.16 0.29
C SER A 228 17.12 16.84 -0.20
N PHE A 229 18.34 16.54 0.21
CA PHE A 229 19.04 15.29 -0.03
C PHE A 229 19.74 14.89 1.27
N ASN A 230 20.03 13.59 1.44
CA ASN A 230 20.76 13.12 2.60
C ASN A 230 22.28 13.22 2.31
N PRO A 231 23.05 14.10 3.01
CA PRO A 231 24.49 14.26 2.76
C PRO A 231 25.30 13.00 3.09
N ASN A 232 24.76 12.14 3.96
CA ASN A 232 25.37 10.88 4.39
C ASN A 232 24.73 9.65 3.72
N ALA A 233 24.04 9.83 2.59
CA ALA A 233 23.48 8.70 1.85
C ALA A 233 24.62 7.77 1.38
N GLY A 234 24.68 6.57 1.96
CA GLY A 234 25.55 5.50 1.47
C GLY A 234 25.19 5.08 0.04
N ALA A 235 25.98 4.17 -0.54
CA ALA A 235 25.67 3.61 -1.85
C ALA A 235 24.29 2.93 -1.85
N VAL A 236 23.45 3.26 -2.83
CA VAL A 236 22.12 2.65 -2.98
C VAL A 236 22.29 1.13 -3.10
N ASP A 237 21.52 0.38 -2.31
CA ASP A 237 21.48 -1.06 -2.45
C ASP A 237 20.68 -1.48 -3.69
N VAL A 238 21.26 -1.25 -4.87
CA VAL A 238 20.63 -1.59 -6.14
C VAL A 238 20.44 -3.11 -6.24
N LEU A 239 21.45 -3.89 -5.86
CA LEU A 239 21.39 -5.35 -5.96
C LEU A 239 20.32 -5.94 -5.03
N GLY A 240 20.33 -5.55 -3.75
CA GLY A 240 19.34 -5.98 -2.76
C GLY A 240 17.93 -5.51 -3.14
N SER A 241 17.78 -4.27 -3.62
CA SER A 241 16.49 -3.77 -4.10
C SER A 241 15.96 -4.56 -5.31
N VAL A 242 16.82 -4.91 -6.27
CA VAL A 242 16.46 -5.70 -7.45
C VAL A 242 16.10 -7.13 -7.05
N LEU A 243 16.89 -7.77 -6.19
CA LEU A 243 16.61 -9.13 -5.70
C LEU A 243 15.29 -9.19 -4.93
N PHE A 244 15.08 -8.24 -4.02
CA PHE A 244 13.84 -8.14 -3.25
C PHE A 244 12.64 -7.87 -4.17
N GLY A 245 12.74 -6.87 -5.04
CA GLY A 245 11.67 -6.48 -5.95
C GLY A 245 11.32 -7.58 -6.95
N ALA A 246 12.30 -8.24 -7.54
CA ALA A 246 12.10 -9.35 -8.48
C ALA A 246 11.55 -10.59 -7.79
N GLY A 247 12.05 -10.93 -6.60
CA GLY A 247 11.54 -12.04 -5.79
C GLY A 247 10.07 -11.84 -5.43
N LEU A 248 9.73 -10.67 -4.92
CA LEU A 248 8.36 -10.30 -4.59
C LEU A 248 7.45 -10.33 -5.82
N SER A 249 7.92 -9.82 -6.97
CA SER A 249 7.16 -9.82 -8.22
C SER A 249 6.88 -11.24 -8.72
N LEU A 250 7.86 -12.14 -8.67
CA LEU A 250 7.66 -13.54 -9.03
C LEU A 250 6.72 -14.27 -8.08
N GLY A 251 6.82 -14.02 -6.77
CA GLY A 251 5.93 -14.62 -5.78
C GLY A 251 4.48 -14.22 -6.01
N ILE A 252 4.25 -12.92 -6.24
CA ILE A 252 2.90 -12.41 -6.52
C ILE A 252 2.39 -12.91 -7.88
N TRP A 253 3.23 -12.92 -8.92
CA TRP A 253 2.86 -13.46 -10.23
C TRP A 253 2.50 -14.95 -10.14
N GLY A 254 3.28 -15.75 -9.40
CA GLY A 254 2.96 -17.16 -9.15
C GLY A 254 1.58 -17.32 -8.53
N LEU A 255 1.26 -16.48 -7.54
CA LEU A 255 0.00 -16.55 -6.81
C LEU A 255 -1.23 -16.17 -7.64
N ILE A 256 -1.13 -15.15 -8.49
CA ILE A 256 -2.22 -14.69 -9.38
C ILE A 256 -2.35 -15.61 -10.60
N GLY A 257 -1.24 -16.15 -11.09
CA GLY A 257 -1.25 -17.08 -12.22
C GLY A 257 -1.73 -18.48 -11.85
N ALA A 258 -1.58 -18.90 -10.59
CA ALA A 258 -1.89 -20.26 -10.14
C ALA A 258 -3.33 -20.73 -10.42
N PRO A 259 -4.39 -19.91 -10.29
CA PRO A 259 -5.76 -20.34 -10.61
C PRO A 259 -5.98 -20.65 -12.10
N GLY A 260 -5.27 -19.97 -12.99
CA GLY A 260 -5.35 -20.19 -14.44
C GLY A 260 -4.38 -21.27 -14.92
N ASP A 261 -3.11 -21.16 -14.52
CA ASP A 261 -2.04 -22.06 -14.94
C ASP A 261 -2.09 -23.42 -14.19
N GLY A 262 -2.78 -23.49 -13.06
CA GLY A 262 -2.77 -24.63 -12.14
C GLY A 262 -1.69 -24.50 -11.05
N TRP A 263 -2.01 -24.98 -9.84
CA TRP A 263 -1.09 -24.91 -8.69
C TRP A 263 0.15 -25.80 -8.85
N GLU A 264 0.01 -26.94 -9.51
CA GLU A 264 1.10 -27.92 -9.73
C GLU A 264 1.81 -27.72 -11.08
N SER A 265 1.43 -26.71 -11.86
CA SER A 265 2.01 -26.52 -13.17
C SER A 265 3.45 -26.03 -13.09
N MET A 266 4.26 -26.45 -14.06
CA MET A 266 5.67 -26.07 -14.15
C MET A 266 5.87 -24.53 -14.08
N PRO A 267 5.07 -23.68 -14.76
CA PRO A 267 5.20 -22.22 -14.63
C PRO A 267 4.99 -21.71 -13.21
N THR A 268 3.98 -22.21 -12.50
CA THR A 268 3.67 -21.80 -11.12
C THR A 268 4.80 -22.19 -10.18
N VAL A 269 5.27 -23.44 -10.27
CA VAL A 269 6.38 -23.95 -9.46
C VAL A 269 7.67 -23.16 -9.71
N LEU A 270 8.00 -22.87 -10.98
CA LEU A 270 9.19 -22.07 -11.33
C LEU A 270 9.12 -20.65 -10.78
N ARG A 271 7.94 -20.00 -10.81
CA ARG A 271 7.76 -18.66 -10.23
C ARG A 271 7.98 -18.65 -8.72
N PHE A 272 7.42 -19.63 -8.00
CA PHE A 272 7.63 -19.76 -6.55
C PHE A 272 9.07 -20.13 -6.20
N ALA A 273 9.69 -21.05 -6.93
CA ALA A 273 11.09 -21.39 -6.75
C ALA A 273 12.00 -20.17 -6.99
N GLY A 274 11.75 -19.41 -8.07
CA GLY A 274 12.46 -18.17 -8.36
C GLY A 274 12.27 -17.10 -7.27
N CYS A 275 11.05 -16.95 -6.75
CA CYS A 275 10.79 -16.08 -5.60
C CYS A 275 11.65 -16.46 -4.38
N VAL A 276 11.64 -17.74 -3.99
CA VAL A 276 12.44 -18.24 -2.85
C VAL A 276 13.92 -18.01 -3.07
N LEU A 277 14.44 -18.31 -4.26
CA LEU A 277 15.85 -18.15 -4.60
C LEU A 277 16.28 -16.67 -4.57
N LEU A 278 15.48 -15.76 -5.12
CA LEU A 278 15.79 -14.33 -5.14
C LEU A 278 15.70 -13.71 -3.74
N LEU A 279 14.73 -14.11 -2.92
CA LEU A 279 14.63 -13.65 -1.53
C LEU A 279 15.75 -14.23 -0.67
N ALA A 280 16.18 -15.48 -0.89
CA ALA A 280 17.35 -16.05 -0.23
C ALA A 280 18.64 -15.30 -0.62
N GLY A 281 18.80 -14.98 -1.91
CA GLY A 281 19.89 -14.14 -2.41
C GLY A 281 19.88 -12.75 -1.78
N PHE A 282 18.70 -12.12 -1.66
CA PHE A 282 18.54 -10.83 -0.96
C PHE A 282 19.03 -10.90 0.48
N VAL A 283 18.60 -11.92 1.24
CA VAL A 283 19.03 -12.12 2.63
C VAL A 283 20.55 -12.31 2.72
N GLN A 284 21.15 -13.04 1.77
CA GLN A 284 22.59 -13.25 1.75
C GLN A 284 23.36 -11.96 1.45
N VAL A 285 22.90 -11.15 0.48
CA VAL A 285 23.52 -9.85 0.14
C VAL A 285 23.42 -8.88 1.31
N GLU A 286 22.27 -8.77 1.96
CA GLU A 286 22.06 -7.91 3.12
C GLU A 286 22.93 -8.32 4.32
N ARG A 287 23.15 -9.62 4.53
CA ARG A 287 24.06 -10.11 5.59
C ARG A 287 25.52 -9.74 5.36
N LEU A 288 25.93 -9.60 4.09
CA LEU A 288 27.32 -9.33 3.71
C LEU A 288 27.64 -7.83 3.63
N LYS A 289 26.64 -6.96 3.58
CA LYS A 289 26.83 -5.51 3.44
C LYS A 289 27.12 -4.82 4.76
N GLN A 290 28.01 -3.82 4.71
CA GLN A 290 28.34 -2.97 5.87
C GLN A 290 27.22 -2.00 6.25
N HIS A 291 26.42 -1.56 5.27
CA HIS A 291 25.24 -0.72 5.45
C HIS A 291 24.01 -1.41 4.84
N PRO A 292 23.43 -2.42 5.53
CA PRO A 292 22.26 -3.13 5.05
C PRO A 292 21.03 -2.21 4.99
N MET A 293 20.18 -2.40 3.99
CA MET A 293 18.91 -1.70 3.84
C MET A 293 17.92 -2.13 4.93
N ILE A 294 17.97 -3.41 5.32
CA ILE A 294 17.14 -3.98 6.39
C ILE A 294 18.06 -4.61 7.44
N ASP A 295 18.01 -4.11 8.67
CA ASP A 295 18.69 -4.78 9.77
C ASP A 295 17.92 -6.05 10.17
N LEU A 296 18.40 -7.19 9.66
CA LEU A 296 17.82 -8.51 9.93
C LEU A 296 17.87 -8.88 11.42
N ALA A 297 18.70 -8.23 12.24
CA ALA A 297 18.73 -8.46 13.68
C ALA A 297 17.41 -8.06 14.36
N LEU A 298 16.64 -7.13 13.77
CA LEU A 298 15.32 -6.75 14.29
C LEU A 298 14.33 -7.90 14.28
N PHE A 299 14.41 -8.79 13.29
CA PHE A 299 13.54 -9.98 13.20
C PHE A 299 13.88 -11.05 14.24
N ARG A 300 14.98 -10.92 14.99
CA ARG A 300 15.25 -11.76 16.16
C ARG A 300 14.44 -11.34 17.38
N GLN A 301 13.90 -10.12 17.40
CA GLN A 301 13.09 -9.60 18.51
C GLN A 301 11.62 -10.05 18.34
N PRO A 302 11.06 -10.87 19.26
CA PRO A 302 9.69 -11.37 19.13
C PRO A 302 8.65 -10.25 19.04
N ARG A 303 8.88 -9.12 19.72
CA ARG A 303 8.00 -7.94 19.70
C ARG A 303 7.96 -7.27 18.32
N PHE A 304 9.11 -7.16 17.65
CA PHE A 304 9.17 -6.61 16.30
C PHE A 304 8.45 -7.53 15.30
N VAL A 305 8.70 -8.84 15.39
CA VAL A 305 8.01 -9.83 14.54
C VAL A 305 6.49 -9.79 14.77
N ALA A 306 6.04 -9.70 16.02
CA ALA A 306 4.62 -9.56 16.34
C ALA A 306 4.00 -8.30 15.72
N ALA A 307 4.71 -7.16 15.76
CA ALA A 307 4.21 -5.91 15.18
C ALA A 307 4.13 -5.98 13.63
N VAL A 308 5.15 -6.56 12.98
CA VAL A 308 5.15 -6.79 11.52
C VAL A 308 4.06 -7.79 11.13
N LEU A 309 3.88 -8.87 11.88
CA LEU A 309 2.83 -9.86 11.66
C LEU A 309 1.44 -9.25 11.83
N ALA A 310 1.25 -8.35 12.80
CA ALA A 310 -0.01 -7.62 12.98
C ALA A 310 -0.29 -6.67 11.80
N MET A 311 0.73 -5.99 11.28
CA MET A 311 0.59 -5.17 10.06
C MET A 311 0.22 -6.03 8.85
N PHE A 312 0.85 -7.20 8.70
CA PHE A 312 0.49 -8.17 7.66
C PHE A 312 -0.97 -8.62 7.80
N GLY A 313 -1.41 -9.04 8.99
CA GLY A 313 -2.78 -9.49 9.22
C GLY A 313 -3.83 -8.40 8.99
N TYR A 314 -3.55 -7.17 9.43
CA TYR A 314 -4.39 -6.00 9.15
C TYR A 314 -4.60 -5.81 7.65
N ALA A 315 -3.51 -5.77 6.88
CA ALA A 315 -3.56 -5.54 5.45
C ALA A 315 -4.18 -6.72 4.69
N ALA A 316 -3.79 -7.95 5.06
CA ALA A 316 -4.20 -9.19 4.43
C ALA A 316 -5.67 -9.56 4.68
N CYS A 317 -6.26 -9.14 5.79
CA CYS A 317 -7.60 -9.60 6.19
C CYS A 317 -8.65 -8.47 6.20
N ALA A 318 -8.26 -7.22 6.45
CA ALA A 318 -9.19 -6.10 6.45
C ALA A 318 -9.01 -5.17 5.26
N GLN A 319 -7.79 -4.74 4.96
CA GLN A 319 -7.58 -3.76 3.90
C GLN A 319 -7.90 -4.32 2.52
N VAL A 320 -7.62 -5.61 2.29
CA VAL A 320 -8.03 -6.33 1.07
C VAL A 320 -9.56 -6.26 0.84
N MET A 321 -10.37 -6.16 1.89
CA MET A 321 -11.84 -6.09 1.76
C MET A 321 -12.29 -4.81 1.08
N MET A 322 -11.48 -3.75 1.06
CA MET A 322 -11.79 -2.56 0.26
C MET A 322 -11.83 -2.84 -1.23
N THR A 323 -11.20 -3.94 -1.68
CA THR A 323 -11.26 -4.42 -3.06
C THR A 323 -12.48 -5.32 -3.29
N PHE A 324 -12.68 -6.33 -2.44
CA PHE A 324 -13.71 -7.36 -2.69
C PHE A 324 -15.12 -6.98 -2.23
N LEU A 325 -15.26 -6.16 -1.20
CA LEU A 325 -16.57 -5.78 -0.66
C LEU A 325 -17.44 -4.99 -1.64
N PRO A 326 -16.93 -3.97 -2.37
CA PRO A 326 -17.72 -3.32 -3.42
C PRO A 326 -18.01 -4.26 -4.59
N LEU A 327 -17.14 -5.24 -4.87
CA LEU A 327 -17.41 -6.27 -5.87
C LEU A 327 -18.58 -7.17 -5.44
N TYR A 328 -18.62 -7.58 -4.17
CA TYR A 328 -19.72 -8.35 -3.60
C TYR A 328 -21.05 -7.58 -3.60
N LEU A 329 -21.03 -6.31 -3.20
CA LEU A 329 -22.22 -5.45 -3.24
C LEU A 329 -22.77 -5.26 -4.67
N GLN A 330 -21.90 -5.19 -5.68
CA GLN A 330 -22.34 -5.09 -7.07
C GLN A 330 -22.80 -6.45 -7.63
N ASN A 331 -22.01 -7.50 -7.45
CA ASN A 331 -22.24 -8.78 -8.12
C ASN A 331 -23.26 -9.67 -7.40
N ALA A 332 -23.28 -9.70 -6.07
CA ALA A 332 -24.24 -10.52 -5.31
C ALA A 332 -25.55 -9.75 -5.05
N PHE A 333 -25.46 -8.51 -4.56
CA PHE A 333 -26.65 -7.70 -4.28
C PHE A 333 -27.23 -7.00 -5.52
N GLY A 334 -26.50 -6.94 -6.64
CA GLY A 334 -26.96 -6.26 -7.85
C GLY A 334 -27.00 -4.74 -7.73
N LEU A 335 -26.26 -4.16 -6.78
CA LEU A 335 -26.23 -2.71 -6.59
C LEU A 335 -25.48 -2.02 -7.73
N SER A 336 -25.90 -0.80 -8.07
CA SER A 336 -25.13 0.08 -8.95
C SER A 336 -23.79 0.47 -8.31
N SER A 337 -22.83 0.93 -9.10
CA SER A 337 -21.50 1.31 -8.59
C SER A 337 -21.57 2.42 -7.52
N ILE A 338 -22.47 3.40 -7.66
CA ILE A 338 -22.66 4.42 -6.60
C ILE A 338 -23.31 3.83 -5.35
N ALA A 339 -24.29 2.94 -5.51
CA ALA A 339 -24.99 2.31 -4.40
C ALA A 339 -24.07 1.35 -3.63
N ALA A 340 -23.16 0.65 -4.32
CA ALA A 340 -22.11 -0.14 -3.69
C ALA A 340 -21.10 0.74 -2.93
N GLY A 341 -20.71 1.88 -3.51
CA GLY A 341 -19.88 2.88 -2.82
C GLY A 341 -20.55 3.40 -1.54
N LEU A 342 -21.83 3.77 -1.59
CA LEU A 342 -22.62 4.14 -0.42
C LEU A 342 -22.80 2.97 0.56
N GLY A 343 -22.93 1.75 0.04
CA GLY A 343 -23.02 0.53 0.83
C GLY A 343 -21.76 0.23 1.64
N MET A 344 -20.62 0.87 1.32
CA MET A 344 -19.38 0.78 2.11
C MET A 344 -19.31 1.77 3.27
N LEU A 345 -20.31 2.65 3.46
CA LEU A 345 -20.34 3.62 4.56
C LEU A 345 -20.14 2.99 5.95
N PRO A 346 -20.74 1.83 6.30
CA PRO A 346 -20.50 1.21 7.60
C PRO A 346 -19.02 0.90 7.83
N PHE A 347 -18.33 0.33 6.83
CA PHE A 347 -16.90 0.05 6.91
C PHE A 347 -16.08 1.35 7.04
N ALA A 348 -16.42 2.37 6.26
CA ALA A 348 -15.73 3.64 6.23
C ALA A 348 -15.87 4.44 7.54
N ILE A 349 -17.09 4.52 8.09
CA ILE A 349 -17.38 5.17 9.38
C ILE A 349 -16.60 4.45 10.48
N ALA A 350 -16.64 3.12 10.49
CA ALA A 350 -15.91 2.31 11.44
C ALA A 350 -14.38 2.52 11.37
N MET A 351 -13.82 2.70 10.16
CA MET A 351 -12.41 3.05 9.95
C MET A 351 -12.03 4.45 10.46
N ILE A 352 -12.98 5.40 10.50
CA ILE A 352 -12.77 6.75 11.05
C ILE A 352 -12.89 6.75 12.57
N VAL A 353 -13.84 5.99 13.12
CA VAL A 353 -14.08 5.90 14.57
C VAL A 353 -13.05 5.00 15.26
N GLY A 354 -12.61 3.93 14.59
CA GLY A 354 -11.70 2.91 15.12
C GLY A 354 -10.39 3.45 15.72
N PRO A 355 -9.67 4.40 15.10
CA PRO A 355 -8.47 4.98 15.68
C PRO A 355 -8.70 5.66 17.04
N HIS A 356 -9.86 6.30 17.24
CA HIS A 356 -10.22 6.91 18.52
C HIS A 356 -10.47 5.85 19.59
N ALA A 357 -11.17 4.77 19.22
CA ALA A 357 -11.38 3.61 20.09
C ALA A 357 -10.04 2.93 20.44
N GLY A 358 -9.15 2.74 19.46
CA GLY A 358 -7.81 2.19 19.67
C GLY A 358 -6.95 3.04 20.58
N SER A 359 -6.98 4.37 20.41
CA SER A 359 -6.29 5.31 21.30
C SER A 359 -6.81 5.24 22.73
N ALA A 360 -8.13 5.23 22.93
CA ALA A 360 -8.73 5.10 24.26
C ALA A 360 -8.36 3.76 24.90
N LEU A 361 -8.42 2.66 24.14
CA LEU A 361 -8.07 1.33 24.60
C LEU A 361 -6.58 1.23 24.96
N GLY A 362 -5.70 1.84 24.16
CA GLY A 362 -4.25 1.88 24.39
C GLY A 362 -3.83 2.64 25.66
N THR A 363 -4.69 3.47 26.26
CA THR A 363 -4.44 4.05 27.59
C THR A 363 -4.69 3.07 28.73
N ARG A 364 -5.48 2.01 28.49
CA ARG A 364 -5.94 1.05 29.51
C ARG A 364 -5.28 -0.32 29.40
N ILE A 365 -4.88 -0.74 28.20
CA ILE A 365 -4.28 -2.05 27.95
C ILE A 365 -2.93 -1.93 27.23
N ARG A 366 -2.13 -2.99 27.29
CA ARG A 366 -0.81 -3.03 26.64
C ARG A 366 -0.94 -3.01 25.12
N SER A 367 0.04 -2.42 24.45
CA SER A 367 0.05 -2.25 22.99
C SER A 367 -0.19 -3.56 22.21
N HIS A 368 0.39 -4.69 22.63
CA HIS A 368 0.17 -5.99 21.96
C HIS A 368 -1.26 -6.52 22.12
N SER A 369 -1.92 -6.21 23.25
CA SER A 369 -3.32 -6.59 23.47
C SER A 369 -4.23 -5.80 22.53
N VAL A 370 -3.94 -4.51 22.28
CA VAL A 370 -4.67 -3.71 21.28
C VAL A 370 -4.56 -4.33 19.88
N LEU A 371 -3.35 -4.72 19.47
CA LEU A 371 -3.12 -5.36 18.17
C LEU A 371 -3.89 -6.69 18.04
N THR A 372 -3.87 -7.50 19.09
CA THR A 372 -4.57 -8.79 19.13
C THR A 372 -6.08 -8.57 19.05
N THR A 373 -6.64 -7.66 19.86
CA THR A 373 -8.08 -7.34 19.85
C THR A 373 -8.53 -6.81 18.50
N GLY A 374 -7.74 -5.94 17.85
CA GLY A 374 -8.06 -5.45 16.50
C GLY A 374 -8.13 -6.57 15.47
N LEU A 375 -7.20 -7.53 15.50
CA LEU A 375 -7.21 -8.69 14.61
C LEU A 375 -8.36 -9.66 14.88
N LEU A 376 -8.69 -9.91 16.15
CA LEU A 376 -9.85 -10.71 16.53
C LEU A 376 -11.14 -10.07 16.04
N LEU A 377 -11.26 -8.74 16.13
CA LEU A 377 -12.43 -8.00 15.66
C LEU A 377 -12.57 -8.07 14.13
N ILE A 378 -11.46 -7.96 13.39
CA ILE A 378 -11.41 -8.19 11.94
C ILE A 378 -11.85 -9.62 11.61
N GLY A 379 -11.31 -10.62 12.32
CA GLY A 379 -11.65 -12.01 12.07
C GLY A 379 -13.11 -12.31 12.35
N ALA A 380 -13.66 -11.79 13.45
CA ALA A 380 -15.06 -11.95 13.82
C ALA A 380 -15.98 -11.23 12.81
N GLY A 381 -15.64 -10.02 12.39
CA GLY A 381 -16.38 -9.28 11.36
C GLY A 381 -16.42 -10.04 10.03
N ASN A 382 -15.26 -10.54 9.57
CA ASN A 382 -15.19 -11.32 8.33
C ASN A 382 -15.97 -12.64 8.43
N LEU A 383 -15.88 -13.38 9.54
CA LEU A 383 -16.64 -14.61 9.76
C LEU A 383 -18.15 -14.35 9.87
N ALA A 384 -18.55 -13.26 10.54
CA ALA A 384 -19.95 -12.86 10.62
C ALA A 384 -20.50 -12.48 9.24
N THR A 385 -19.75 -11.72 8.45
CA THR A 385 -20.14 -11.43 7.06
C THR A 385 -20.19 -12.70 6.22
N ALA A 386 -19.23 -13.62 6.38
CA ALA A 386 -19.22 -14.90 5.66
C ALA A 386 -20.47 -15.75 5.95
N PHE A 387 -20.87 -15.83 7.21
CA PHE A 387 -22.05 -16.59 7.63
C PHE A 387 -23.34 -16.08 6.98
N VAL A 388 -23.40 -14.77 6.72
CA VAL A 388 -24.59 -14.11 6.15
C VAL A 388 -24.42 -13.78 4.66
N ALA A 389 -23.30 -14.16 4.04
CA ALA A 389 -22.94 -13.77 2.67
C ALA A 389 -23.82 -14.37 1.55
N GLY A 390 -24.95 -15.00 1.88
CA GLY A 390 -26.00 -15.42 0.95
C GLY A 390 -27.41 -14.92 1.31
N ASP A 391 -27.59 -14.30 2.46
CA ASP A 391 -28.87 -13.68 2.82
C ASP A 391 -28.96 -12.34 2.10
N ALA A 392 -30.04 -12.11 1.35
CA ALA A 392 -30.33 -10.84 0.67
C ALA A 392 -30.57 -9.64 1.62
N ARG A 393 -30.12 -9.73 2.88
CA ARG A 393 -30.30 -8.76 3.95
C ARG A 393 -29.03 -7.94 4.15
N TYR A 394 -28.97 -6.78 3.48
CA TYR A 394 -27.82 -5.86 3.57
C TYR A 394 -27.44 -5.48 5.01
N LEU A 395 -28.42 -5.33 5.92
CA LEU A 395 -28.18 -4.91 7.30
C LEU A 395 -27.21 -5.83 8.06
N LEU A 396 -27.32 -7.14 7.86
CA LEU A 396 -26.45 -8.11 8.54
C LEU A 396 -25.02 -8.07 7.99
N VAL A 397 -24.89 -7.92 6.68
CA VAL A 397 -23.60 -7.69 6.02
C VAL A 397 -22.99 -6.38 6.53
N ALA A 398 -23.78 -5.31 6.66
CA ALA A 398 -23.33 -4.01 7.17
C ALA A 398 -22.81 -4.08 8.61
N ILE A 399 -23.40 -4.92 9.48
CA ILE A 399 -22.90 -5.15 10.84
C ILE A 399 -21.52 -5.82 10.80
N GLY A 400 -21.34 -6.85 9.97
CA GLY A 400 -20.04 -7.49 9.80
C GLY A 400 -18.98 -6.53 9.22
N MET A 401 -19.37 -5.71 8.23
CA MET A 401 -18.52 -4.64 7.68
C MET A 401 -18.10 -3.61 8.74
N LEU A 402 -19.02 -3.24 9.64
CA LEU A 402 -18.76 -2.32 10.75
C LEU A 402 -17.73 -2.93 11.71
N LEU A 403 -17.87 -4.21 12.07
CA LEU A 403 -16.92 -4.92 12.93
C LEU A 403 -15.53 -4.99 12.27
N THR A 404 -15.46 -5.43 11.01
CA THR A 404 -14.19 -5.47 10.27
C THR A 404 -13.57 -4.08 10.17
N GLY A 405 -14.36 -3.05 9.85
CA GLY A 405 -13.91 -1.66 9.75
C GLY A 405 -13.41 -1.09 11.09
N LEU A 406 -14.03 -1.47 12.22
CA LEU A 406 -13.61 -1.00 13.55
C LEU A 406 -12.26 -1.60 13.91
N GLY A 407 -12.08 -2.91 13.70
CA GLY A 407 -10.79 -3.57 13.92
C GLY A 407 -9.71 -3.02 13.00
N ALA A 408 -10.06 -2.77 11.74
CA ALA A 408 -9.19 -2.12 10.77
C ALA A 408 -8.76 -0.71 11.21
N GLY A 409 -9.70 0.09 11.72
CA GLY A 409 -9.45 1.44 12.19
C GLY A 409 -8.52 1.47 13.41
N ILE A 410 -8.72 0.56 14.37
CA ILE A 410 -7.82 0.37 15.52
C ILE A 410 -6.40 0.04 15.03
N LEU A 411 -6.26 -0.91 14.11
CA LEU A 411 -4.94 -1.37 13.65
C LEU A 411 -4.21 -0.39 12.73
N ASN A 412 -4.91 0.39 11.91
CA ASN A 412 -4.30 1.27 10.89
C ASN A 412 -3.26 2.24 11.49
N GLY A 413 -3.50 2.73 12.71
CA GLY A 413 -2.55 3.61 13.42
C GLY A 413 -1.59 2.87 14.35
N ASP A 414 -2.07 1.85 15.07
CA ASP A 414 -1.31 1.24 16.16
C ASP A 414 -0.26 0.22 15.70
N THR A 415 -0.48 -0.43 14.55
CA THR A 415 0.52 -1.33 13.96
C THR A 415 1.80 -0.58 13.58
N GLN A 416 1.68 0.58 12.91
CA GLN A 416 2.83 1.40 12.55
C GLN A 416 3.57 1.94 13.79
N LYS A 417 2.83 2.40 14.81
CA LYS A 417 3.44 2.83 16.08
C LYS A 417 4.18 1.69 16.76
N ALA A 418 3.61 0.48 16.79
CA ALA A 418 4.23 -0.68 17.42
C ALA A 418 5.55 -1.08 16.73
N ILE A 419 5.60 -1.04 15.40
CA ILE A 419 6.83 -1.29 14.63
C ILE A 419 7.88 -0.20 14.94
N MET A 420 7.48 1.08 14.94
CA MET A 420 8.38 2.19 15.23
C MET A 420 8.91 2.19 16.67
N ALA A 421 8.12 1.70 17.63
CA ALA A 421 8.51 1.62 19.05
C ALA A 421 9.57 0.54 19.33
N CYS A 422 9.76 -0.41 18.40
CA CYS A 422 10.75 -1.48 18.54
C CYS A 422 12.13 -1.10 17.98
N VAL A 423 12.27 0.08 17.36
CA VAL A 423 13.54 0.53 16.77
C VAL A 423 14.02 1.82 17.42
N PRO A 424 15.34 2.02 17.56
CA PRO A 424 15.88 3.29 18.01
C PRO A 424 15.55 4.43 17.04
N THR A 425 15.51 5.67 17.55
CA THR A 425 15.02 6.86 16.84
C THR A 425 15.76 7.10 15.52
N ASN A 426 17.07 6.81 15.49
CA ASN A 426 17.94 6.89 14.31
C ASN A 426 17.62 5.89 13.19
N ARG A 427 16.76 4.89 13.44
CA ARG A 427 16.37 3.83 12.48
C ARG A 427 14.88 3.82 12.15
N THR A 428 14.15 4.85 12.54
CA THR A 428 12.70 4.97 12.32
C THR A 428 12.29 4.98 10.83
N GLY A 429 13.17 5.47 9.93
CA GLY A 429 12.94 5.42 8.48
C GLY A 429 12.87 3.99 7.94
N MET A 430 13.80 3.12 8.37
CA MET A 430 13.83 1.69 8.02
C MET A 430 12.55 0.99 8.51
N ALA A 431 12.16 1.20 9.77
CA ALA A 431 10.93 0.64 10.33
C ALA A 431 9.67 1.06 9.56
N SER A 432 9.58 2.33 9.15
CA SER A 432 8.48 2.82 8.32
C SER A 432 8.47 2.17 6.92
N GLY A 433 9.65 1.95 6.35
CA GLY A 433 9.82 1.23 5.07
C GLY A 433 9.34 -0.22 5.16
N ILE A 434 9.77 -0.95 6.19
CA ILE A 434 9.33 -2.34 6.46
C ILE A 434 7.82 -2.39 6.65
N SER A 435 7.27 -1.48 7.45
CA SER A 435 5.82 -1.37 7.72
C SER A 435 5.02 -1.19 6.43
N THR A 436 5.40 -0.21 5.59
CA THR A 436 4.70 0.09 4.33
C THR A 436 4.82 -1.05 3.34
N THR A 437 6.01 -1.63 3.20
CA THR A 437 6.26 -2.76 2.30
C THR A 437 5.44 -3.98 2.72
N THR A 438 5.46 -4.32 4.02
CA THR A 438 4.66 -5.42 4.58
C THR A 438 3.17 -5.20 4.29
N ARG A 439 2.67 -3.99 4.53
CA ARG A 439 1.28 -3.63 4.29
C ARG A 439 0.89 -3.89 2.84
N PHE A 440 1.60 -3.33 1.87
CA PHE A 440 1.21 -3.48 0.47
C PHE A 440 1.43 -4.89 -0.06
N THR A 441 2.54 -5.55 0.30
CA THR A 441 2.77 -6.97 -0.01
C THR A 441 1.63 -7.85 0.49
N ALA A 442 1.17 -7.63 1.72
CA ALA A 442 0.04 -8.36 2.29
C ALA A 442 -1.26 -8.14 1.51
N ILE A 443 -1.56 -6.90 1.09
CA ILE A 443 -2.72 -6.61 0.23
C ILE A 443 -2.63 -7.42 -1.06
N VAL A 444 -1.51 -7.35 -1.78
CA VAL A 444 -1.41 -8.01 -3.11
C VAL A 444 -1.50 -9.52 -2.99
N THR A 445 -0.81 -10.08 -1.99
CA THR A 445 -0.84 -11.53 -1.73
C THR A 445 -2.26 -11.97 -1.40
N SER A 446 -2.98 -11.22 -0.55
CA SER A 446 -4.36 -11.56 -0.24
C SER A 446 -5.31 -11.36 -1.41
N VAL A 447 -5.09 -10.39 -2.30
CA VAL A 447 -5.89 -10.26 -3.53
C VAL A 447 -5.81 -11.55 -4.36
N GLY A 448 -4.61 -12.09 -4.59
CA GLY A 448 -4.47 -13.34 -5.33
C GLY A 448 -5.02 -14.57 -4.58
N VAL A 449 -4.74 -14.73 -3.28
CA VAL A 449 -5.25 -15.89 -2.52
C VAL A 449 -6.77 -15.86 -2.41
N LEU A 450 -7.35 -14.75 -1.95
CA LEU A 450 -8.79 -14.64 -1.73
C LEU A 450 -9.56 -14.62 -3.05
N GLY A 451 -8.97 -14.04 -4.09
CA GLY A 451 -9.46 -14.08 -5.47
C GLY A 451 -9.55 -15.49 -6.02
N ALA A 452 -8.47 -16.28 -5.86
CA ALA A 452 -8.45 -17.70 -6.21
C ALA A 452 -9.53 -18.51 -5.48
N VAL A 453 -9.69 -18.28 -4.17
CA VAL A 453 -10.73 -18.94 -3.36
C VAL A 453 -12.13 -18.55 -3.85
N LEU A 454 -12.37 -17.26 -4.09
CA LEU A 454 -13.63 -16.75 -4.64
C LEU A 454 -13.94 -17.44 -5.98
N ALA A 455 -13.00 -17.40 -6.93
CA ALA A 455 -13.17 -17.99 -8.25
C ALA A 455 -13.45 -19.49 -8.20
N ALA A 456 -12.64 -20.25 -7.46
CA ALA A 456 -12.77 -21.70 -7.35
C ALA A 456 -14.10 -22.11 -6.72
N ARG A 457 -14.55 -21.40 -5.68
CA ARG A 457 -15.78 -21.74 -4.94
C ARG A 457 -17.03 -21.29 -5.68
N THR A 458 -16.97 -20.16 -6.38
CA THR A 458 -18.04 -19.75 -7.30
C THR A 458 -18.21 -20.72 -8.46
N ARG A 459 -17.10 -21.24 -9.01
CA ARG A 459 -17.15 -22.31 -10.03
C ARG A 459 -17.89 -23.55 -9.54
N VAL A 460 -17.54 -24.05 -8.36
CA VAL A 460 -18.21 -25.22 -7.77
C VAL A 460 -19.71 -24.97 -7.53
N GLY A 461 -20.09 -23.77 -7.09
CA GLY A 461 -21.50 -23.39 -6.92
C GLY A 461 -22.25 -23.32 -8.26
N LEU A 462 -21.61 -22.77 -9.29
CA LEU A 462 -22.18 -22.69 -10.63
C LEU A 462 -22.33 -24.07 -11.26
N ASP A 463 -21.32 -24.93 -11.17
CA ASP A 463 -21.36 -26.30 -11.72
C ASP A 463 -22.46 -27.14 -11.06
N SER A 464 -22.66 -27.00 -9.74
CA SER A 464 -23.74 -27.69 -9.03
C SER A 464 -25.13 -27.16 -9.39
N SER A 465 -25.27 -25.84 -9.55
CA SER A 465 -26.51 -25.22 -10.05
C SER A 465 -26.79 -25.58 -11.51
N ALA A 466 -25.76 -25.65 -12.35
CA ALA A 466 -25.84 -26.06 -13.75
C ALA A 466 -26.31 -27.50 -13.87
N ALA A 467 -25.79 -28.40 -13.03
CA ALA A 467 -26.21 -29.80 -12.97
C ALA A 467 -27.71 -29.93 -12.61
N ALA A 468 -28.21 -29.08 -11.70
CA ALA A 468 -29.63 -29.01 -11.38
C ALA A 468 -30.49 -28.44 -12.54
N ILE A 469 -29.93 -27.52 -13.33
CA ILE A 469 -30.59 -26.90 -14.50
C ILE A 469 -30.46 -27.78 -15.76
N SER A 470 -29.53 -28.75 -15.79
CA SER A 470 -29.14 -29.58 -16.95
C SER A 470 -30.25 -30.43 -17.58
N GLY A 471 -31.46 -30.47 -16.99
CA GLY A 471 -32.67 -30.91 -17.70
C GLY A 471 -33.05 -30.02 -18.90
N SER A 472 -32.42 -28.85 -19.08
CA SER A 472 -32.73 -27.85 -20.11
C SER A 472 -31.70 -27.70 -21.24
N GLY A 473 -30.63 -28.51 -21.28
CA GLY A 473 -29.65 -28.52 -22.38
C GLY A 473 -28.65 -27.34 -22.44
N VAL A 474 -28.62 -26.47 -21.43
CA VAL A 474 -27.68 -25.32 -21.38
C VAL A 474 -26.30 -25.75 -20.87
N ARG A 475 -25.27 -25.67 -21.71
CA ARG A 475 -23.86 -25.83 -21.30
C ARG A 475 -23.28 -24.49 -20.87
N LEU A 476 -23.06 -24.32 -19.57
CA LEU A 476 -22.31 -23.17 -19.04
C LEU A 476 -20.81 -23.43 -19.24
N GLY A 477 -20.20 -22.74 -20.20
CA GLY A 477 -18.77 -22.84 -20.50
C GLY A 477 -17.88 -22.01 -19.58
N ALA A 478 -16.56 -22.12 -19.75
CA ALA A 478 -15.58 -21.33 -19.00
C ALA A 478 -15.76 -19.81 -19.18
N ASP A 479 -16.20 -19.37 -20.37
CA ASP A 479 -16.45 -17.96 -20.69
C ASP A 479 -17.61 -17.38 -19.87
N PHE A 480 -18.63 -18.20 -19.57
CA PHE A 480 -19.74 -17.80 -18.73
C PHE A 480 -19.28 -17.57 -17.28
N LEU A 481 -18.52 -18.51 -16.72
CA LEU A 481 -17.94 -18.40 -15.37
C LEU A 481 -17.06 -17.15 -15.25
N SER A 482 -16.23 -16.92 -16.26
CA SER A 482 -15.35 -15.77 -16.36
C SER A 482 -16.13 -14.46 -16.34
N SER A 483 -17.22 -14.39 -17.12
CA SER A 483 -18.11 -13.23 -17.18
C SER A 483 -18.88 -13.00 -15.87
N VAL A 484 -19.34 -14.07 -15.20
CA VAL A 484 -20.01 -13.98 -13.88
C VAL A 484 -19.08 -13.41 -12.82
N LEU A 485 -17.86 -13.95 -12.74
CA LEU A 485 -16.85 -13.50 -11.79
C LEU A 485 -16.42 -12.05 -12.05
N ALA A 486 -16.39 -11.65 -13.32
CA ALA A 486 -16.08 -10.30 -13.74
C ALA A 486 -17.25 -9.31 -13.59
N GLY A 487 -18.43 -9.76 -13.15
CA GLY A 487 -19.61 -8.92 -12.90
C GLY A 487 -20.42 -8.57 -14.16
N ASP A 488 -20.37 -9.43 -15.17
CA ASP A 488 -21.09 -9.30 -16.44
C ASP A 488 -22.12 -10.43 -16.67
N VAL A 489 -22.84 -10.78 -15.62
CA VAL A 489 -23.87 -11.84 -15.68
C VAL A 489 -24.93 -11.52 -16.73
N VAL A 490 -25.27 -10.24 -16.91
CA VAL A 490 -26.33 -9.75 -17.82
C VAL A 490 -25.98 -10.00 -19.29
N GLN A 491 -24.73 -9.77 -19.70
CA GLN A 491 -24.31 -10.06 -21.07
C GLN A 491 -24.08 -11.56 -21.27
N ALA A 492 -23.56 -12.25 -20.25
CA ALA A 492 -23.35 -13.69 -20.28
C ALA A 492 -24.66 -14.49 -20.46
N THR A 493 -25.79 -13.95 -19.98
CA THR A 493 -27.11 -14.57 -20.12
C THR A 493 -27.96 -14.01 -21.26
N ALA A 494 -27.48 -13.02 -22.01
CA ALA A 494 -28.26 -12.34 -23.05
C ALA A 494 -28.72 -13.26 -24.19
N HIS A 495 -27.98 -14.33 -24.45
CA HIS A 495 -28.26 -15.32 -25.50
C HIS A 495 -29.22 -16.43 -25.04
N LEU A 496 -29.64 -16.42 -23.77
CA LEU A 496 -30.46 -17.47 -23.18
C LEU A 496 -31.96 -17.09 -23.21
N PRO A 497 -32.86 -18.09 -23.29
CA PRO A 497 -34.30 -17.88 -23.11
C PRO A 497 -34.61 -17.16 -21.78
N PRO A 498 -35.67 -16.33 -21.70
CA PRO A 498 -35.97 -15.50 -20.51
C PRO A 498 -36.07 -16.29 -19.19
N GLU A 499 -36.63 -17.50 -19.25
CA GLU A 499 -36.79 -18.38 -18.08
C GLU A 499 -35.44 -18.94 -17.61
N ALA A 500 -34.60 -19.40 -18.55
CA ALA A 500 -33.24 -19.86 -18.26
C ALA A 500 -32.35 -18.72 -17.75
N ARG A 501 -32.54 -17.52 -18.30
CA ARG A 501 -31.81 -16.30 -17.91
C ARG A 501 -32.03 -15.96 -16.44
N MET A 502 -33.27 -15.94 -15.95
CA MET A 502 -33.54 -15.63 -14.54
C MET A 502 -32.96 -16.69 -13.60
N ALA A 503 -33.09 -17.97 -13.95
CA ALA A 503 -32.55 -19.08 -13.15
C ALA A 503 -31.01 -19.02 -13.08
N ILE A 504 -30.36 -18.74 -14.20
CA ILE A 504 -28.90 -18.67 -14.30
C ILE A 504 -28.35 -17.39 -13.66
N GLU A 505 -29.04 -16.25 -13.78
CA GLU A 505 -28.68 -15.02 -13.06
C GLU A 505 -28.78 -15.21 -11.54
N HIS A 506 -29.82 -15.88 -11.06
CA HIS A 506 -29.95 -16.20 -9.64
C HIS A 506 -28.85 -17.17 -9.16
N ALA A 507 -28.61 -18.25 -9.91
CA ALA A 507 -27.55 -19.21 -9.62
C ALA A 507 -26.17 -18.54 -9.60
N ALA A 508 -25.89 -17.62 -10.53
CA ALA A 508 -24.65 -16.86 -10.58
C ALA A 508 -24.47 -15.98 -9.34
N ARG A 509 -25.52 -15.25 -8.92
CA ARG A 509 -25.46 -14.41 -7.71
C ARG A 509 -25.24 -15.23 -6.45
N VAL A 510 -25.98 -16.32 -6.27
CA VAL A 510 -25.86 -17.22 -5.11
C VAL A 510 -24.47 -17.89 -5.07
N SER A 511 -23.96 -18.31 -6.23
CA SER A 511 -22.63 -18.94 -6.33
C SER A 511 -21.50 -17.93 -6.09
N PHE A 512 -21.65 -16.69 -6.56
CA PHE A 512 -20.73 -15.60 -6.25
C PHE A 512 -20.72 -15.30 -4.74
N ALA A 513 -21.92 -15.20 -4.15
CA ALA A 513 -22.12 -15.05 -2.71
C ALA A 513 -21.42 -16.16 -1.89
N GLY A 514 -21.60 -17.43 -2.27
CA GLY A 514 -20.93 -18.56 -1.61
C GLY A 514 -19.41 -18.57 -1.78
N GLY A 515 -18.91 -18.13 -2.93
CA GLY A 515 -17.46 -17.94 -3.14
C GLY A 515 -16.90 -16.82 -2.26
N PHE A 516 -17.62 -15.70 -2.16
CA PHE A 516 -17.24 -14.57 -1.32
C PHE A 516 -17.29 -14.93 0.17
N ALA A 517 -18.29 -15.71 0.59
CA ALA A 517 -18.38 -16.29 1.93
C ALA A 517 -17.13 -17.12 2.25
N SER A 518 -16.69 -17.97 1.30
CA SER A 518 -15.50 -18.80 1.48
C SER A 518 -14.22 -17.95 1.61
N ALA A 519 -14.08 -16.91 0.79
CA ALA A 519 -12.97 -15.97 0.87
C ALA A 519 -12.94 -15.23 2.22
N LEU A 520 -14.09 -14.76 2.71
CA LEU A 520 -14.21 -14.13 4.02
C LEU A 520 -13.93 -15.10 5.17
N CYS A 521 -14.33 -16.36 5.06
CA CYS A 521 -13.95 -17.40 6.03
C CYS A 521 -12.43 -17.59 6.10
N VAL A 522 -11.76 -17.68 4.95
CA VAL A 522 -10.29 -17.79 4.90
C VAL A 522 -9.64 -16.55 5.53
N ALA A 523 -10.08 -15.35 5.16
CA ALA A 523 -9.57 -14.10 5.73
C ALA A 523 -9.85 -14.01 7.26
N GLY A 524 -11.02 -14.48 7.70
CA GLY A 524 -11.42 -14.47 9.10
C GLY A 524 -10.59 -15.42 9.96
N VAL A 525 -10.42 -16.67 9.51
CA VAL A 525 -9.56 -17.67 10.17
C VAL A 525 -8.11 -17.22 10.17
N LEU A 526 -7.61 -16.68 9.05
CA LEU A 526 -6.25 -16.14 8.96
C LEU A 526 -6.03 -15.01 9.98
N ALA A 527 -6.98 -14.09 10.12
CA ALA A 527 -6.90 -13.02 11.13
C ALA A 527 -6.84 -13.58 12.56
N MET A 528 -7.61 -14.63 12.87
CA MET A 528 -7.61 -15.30 14.18
C MET A 528 -6.26 -16.01 14.46
N VAL A 529 -5.71 -16.70 13.45
CA VAL A 529 -4.40 -17.37 13.56
C VAL A 529 -3.29 -16.34 13.77
N ILE A 530 -3.30 -15.23 13.03
CA ILE A 530 -2.35 -14.13 13.19
C ILE A 530 -2.52 -13.50 14.57
N ALA A 531 -3.74 -13.29 15.05
CA ALA A 531 -3.99 -12.77 16.40
C ALA A 531 -3.36 -13.66 17.48
N ALA A 532 -3.55 -14.99 17.37
CA ALA A 532 -2.91 -15.95 18.27
C ALA A 532 -1.37 -15.89 18.19
N GLY A 533 -0.81 -15.80 16.98
CA GLY A 533 0.63 -15.64 16.76
C GLY A 533 1.19 -14.36 17.39
N VAL A 534 0.51 -13.23 17.21
CA VAL A 534 0.85 -11.94 17.83
C VAL A 534 0.81 -12.03 19.35
N TRP A 535 -0.22 -12.66 19.91
CA TRP A 535 -0.35 -12.89 21.35
C TRP A 535 0.79 -13.77 21.92
N ILE A 536 1.11 -14.88 21.25
CA ILE A 536 2.18 -15.80 21.66
C ILE A 536 3.55 -15.11 21.57
N LEU A 537 3.84 -14.41 20.47
CA LEU A 537 5.13 -13.73 20.30
C LEU A 537 5.31 -12.57 21.28
N SER A 538 4.23 -11.86 21.61
CA SER A 538 4.28 -10.73 22.55
C SER A 538 4.30 -11.15 24.03
N SER A 539 3.84 -12.36 24.35
CA SER A 539 3.89 -12.91 25.71
C SER A 539 5.23 -13.55 26.08
N ARG A 540 6.09 -13.85 25.09
CA ARG A 540 7.48 -14.29 25.33
C ARG A 540 8.26 -13.14 25.97
N ARG A 541 8.50 -13.22 27.29
CA ARG A 541 9.32 -12.26 28.05
C ARG A 541 10.68 -12.07 27.40
N GLU A 542 11.15 -10.82 27.34
CA GLU A 542 12.55 -10.50 27.10
C GLU A 542 13.39 -11.23 28.17
N GLY A 543 14.35 -12.04 27.72
CA GLY A 543 15.32 -12.66 28.61
C GLY A 543 16.11 -11.59 29.39
N PRO A 544 16.71 -11.96 30.54
CA PRO A 544 17.31 -11.03 31.50
C PRO A 544 18.43 -10.10 30.97
N ASP A 545 18.94 -10.29 29.76
CA ASP A 545 20.05 -9.48 29.20
C ASP A 545 19.67 -8.06 28.76
N ALA A 546 18.38 -7.74 28.60
CA ALA A 546 17.95 -6.40 28.18
C ALA A 546 18.01 -5.33 29.30
N ARG A 547 18.28 -5.70 30.56
CA ARG A 547 18.38 -4.75 31.68
C ARG A 547 19.76 -4.10 31.84
N ARG A 548 20.76 -4.43 31.01
CA ARG A 548 22.14 -3.93 31.15
C ARG A 548 22.56 -2.81 30.19
N THR A 549 21.65 -2.29 29.36
CA THR A 549 21.96 -1.21 28.41
C THR A 549 20.89 -0.11 28.39
N GLY A 550 20.42 0.27 29.58
CA GLY A 550 19.61 1.47 29.79
C GLY A 550 20.48 2.67 30.13
#